data_AF-A0A920LDY0-F1
#
_entry.id   AF-A0A920LDY0-F1
#
_cell.length_a   1.000
_cell.length_b   1.000
_cell.length_c   1.000
_cell.angle_alpha   90.00
_cell.angle_beta   90.00
_cell.angle_gamma   90.00
#
_symmetry.space_group_name_H-M   'P 1'
#
loop_
_entity.id
_entity.type
_entity.pdbx_description
1 polymer ?
#
loop_
_entity_poly.entity_id
_entity_poly.type
_entity_poly.pdbx_seq_one_letter_code
_entity_poly.pdbx_strand_id
1 'polypeptide(L)'
;MKHVNIEGSFYMRNDLNKNKDRVTSELANIVGSSPDQIAITRNATESLDLVISGFPWKKGDEAIYAKQDYGTMKEMFEQISDRYGVVNK
;
A
#
# COMPACT_ATOMS: atom_id res chain seq x y z
N MET A 1 23.30 -4.37 -3.20
CA MET A 1 22.97 -5.81 -3.12
C MET A 1 24.09 -6.67 -2.56
N LYS A 2 25.36 -6.51 -2.97
CA LYS A 2 26.47 -7.34 -2.43
C LYS A 2 26.56 -7.32 -0.89
N HIS A 3 26.47 -6.14 -0.27
CA HIS A 3 26.52 -5.99 1.19
C HIS A 3 25.40 -6.71 1.94
N VAL A 4 24.14 -6.55 1.50
CA VAL A 4 22.98 -7.21 2.13
C VAL A 4 23.11 -8.74 2.11
N ASN A 5 23.57 -9.31 1.00
CA ASN A 5 23.72 -10.76 0.85
C ASN A 5 24.93 -11.31 1.64
N ILE A 6 25.97 -10.50 1.83
CA ILE A 6 27.19 -10.90 2.57
C ILE A 6 26.97 -10.75 4.08
N GLU A 7 26.34 -9.67 4.52
CA GLU A 7 26.16 -9.33 5.93
C GLU A 7 24.93 -10.00 6.54
N GLY A 8 23.92 -10.33 5.73
CA GLY A 8 22.73 -11.08 6.14
C GLY A 8 22.09 -10.53 7.42
N SER A 9 22.16 -11.32 8.50
CA SER A 9 21.57 -10.94 9.79
C SER A 9 22.24 -9.74 10.47
N PHE A 10 23.49 -9.43 10.14
CA PHE A 10 24.19 -8.24 10.65
C PHE A 10 23.56 -6.97 10.07
N TYR A 11 23.37 -6.93 8.75
CA TYR A 11 22.69 -5.83 8.05
C TYR A 11 21.27 -5.62 8.60
N MET A 12 20.50 -6.71 8.74
CA MET A 12 19.12 -6.64 9.23
C MET A 12 19.03 -6.03 10.63
N ARG A 13 20.02 -6.24 11.49
CA ARG A 13 20.03 -5.73 12.87
C ARG A 13 20.57 -4.30 12.98
N ASN A 14 21.55 -3.92 12.16
CA ASN A 14 22.28 -2.66 12.36
C ASN A 14 21.91 -1.55 11.37
N ASP A 15 21.49 -1.90 10.16
CA ASP A 15 21.44 -0.96 9.03
C ASP A 15 20.09 -0.93 8.31
N LEU A 16 19.29 -2.00 8.37
CA LEU A 16 17.99 -2.09 7.68
C LEU A 16 17.07 -0.92 8.02
N ASN A 17 16.88 -0.62 9.30
CA ASN A 17 15.98 0.45 9.74
C ASN A 17 16.48 1.82 9.28
N LYS A 18 17.78 2.12 9.45
CA LYS A 18 18.38 3.38 8.99
C LYS A 18 18.21 3.58 7.48
N ASN A 19 18.41 2.53 6.71
CA ASN A 19 18.24 2.57 5.26
C ASN A 19 16.77 2.74 4.87
N LYS A 20 15.86 2.08 5.58
CA LYS A 20 14.41 2.24 5.38
C LYS A 20 13.99 3.68 5.66
N ASP A 21 14.39 4.25 6.79
CA ASP A 21 14.04 5.62 7.20
C ASP A 21 14.55 6.65 6.19
N ARG A 22 15.78 6.45 5.67
CA ARG A 22 16.34 7.31 4.61
C ARG A 22 15.51 7.25 3.34
N VAL A 23 15.21 6.05 2.84
CA VAL A 23 14.42 5.86 1.61
C VAL A 23 13.01 6.42 1.78
N THR A 24 12.37 6.18 2.92
CA THR A 24 11.05 6.74 3.24
C THR A 24 11.08 8.27 3.22
N SER A 25 12.10 8.88 3.79
CA SER A 25 12.26 10.35 3.79
C SER A 25 12.48 10.92 2.39
N GLU A 26 13.27 10.25 1.56
CA GLU A 26 13.50 10.64 0.16
C GLU A 26 12.21 10.54 -0.67
N LEU A 27 11.43 9.45 -0.51
CA LEU A 27 10.14 9.28 -1.18
C LEU A 27 9.12 10.33 -0.75
N ALA A 28 9.06 10.63 0.56
CA ALA A 28 8.16 11.64 1.12
C ALA A 28 8.41 13.02 0.47
N ASN A 29 9.68 13.40 0.32
CA ASN A 29 10.06 14.65 -0.36
C ASN A 29 9.63 14.68 -1.83
N ILE A 30 9.69 13.56 -2.55
CA ILE A 30 9.28 13.48 -3.96
C ILE A 30 7.78 13.75 -4.11
N VAL A 31 6.96 13.20 -3.21
CA VAL A 31 5.49 13.31 -3.29
C VAL A 31 4.90 14.46 -2.48
N GLY A 32 5.75 15.27 -1.83
CA GLY A 32 5.32 16.43 -1.03
C GLY A 32 4.57 16.04 0.26
N SER A 33 5.00 14.97 0.91
CA SER A 33 4.39 14.42 2.13
C SER A 33 5.42 14.28 3.25
N SER A 34 5.01 13.89 4.46
CA SER A 34 5.91 13.60 5.57
C SER A 34 6.29 12.10 5.62
N PRO A 35 7.47 11.73 6.16
CA PRO A 35 7.90 10.33 6.19
C PRO A 35 6.91 9.37 6.88
N ASP A 36 6.16 9.85 7.88
CA ASP A 36 5.13 9.09 8.60
C ASP A 36 3.86 8.82 7.79
N GLN A 37 3.68 9.52 6.66
CA GLN A 37 2.57 9.31 5.72
C GLN A 37 2.94 8.37 4.56
N ILE A 38 4.15 7.80 4.55
CA ILE A 38 4.63 6.92 3.49
C ILE A 38 4.65 5.46 3.94
N ALA A 39 3.88 4.62 3.25
CA ALA A 39 3.97 3.17 3.34
C ALA A 39 4.62 2.61 2.06
N ILE A 40 5.69 1.81 2.22
CA ILE A 40 6.36 1.12 1.11
C ILE A 40 5.81 -0.31 1.02
N THR A 41 5.23 -0.66 -0.12
CA THR A 41 4.69 -1.99 -0.44
C THR A 41 5.47 -2.63 -1.59
N ARG A 42 5.11 -3.86 -1.98
CA ARG A 42 5.79 -4.59 -3.07
C ARG A 42 5.44 -4.04 -4.44
N ASN A 43 4.23 -3.50 -4.63
CA ASN A 43 3.74 -2.97 -5.91
C ASN A 43 2.48 -2.10 -5.73
N ALA A 44 2.02 -1.49 -6.83
CA ALA A 44 0.85 -0.62 -6.84
C ALA A 44 -0.48 -1.34 -6.52
N THR A 45 -0.64 -2.59 -6.97
CA THR A 45 -1.84 -3.39 -6.68
C THR A 45 -1.99 -3.64 -5.18
N GLU A 46 -0.92 -4.09 -4.50
CA GLU A 46 -0.91 -4.27 -3.05
C GLU A 46 -1.22 -2.96 -2.31
N SER A 47 -0.64 -1.83 -2.75
CA SER A 47 -0.94 -0.53 -2.14
C SER A 47 -2.42 -0.20 -2.20
N LEU A 48 -3.04 -0.42 -3.36
CA LEU A 48 -4.44 -0.11 -3.59
C LEU A 48 -5.35 -1.04 -2.79
N ASP A 49 -5.06 -2.34 -2.84
CA ASP A 49 -5.78 -3.38 -2.14
C ASP A 49 -5.73 -3.19 -0.62
N LEU A 50 -4.59 -2.77 -0.08
CA LEU A 50 -4.43 -2.50 1.36
C LEU A 50 -5.33 -1.35 1.82
N VAL A 51 -5.42 -0.28 1.03
CA VAL A 51 -6.30 0.87 1.33
C VAL A 51 -7.76 0.47 1.21
N ILE A 52 -8.15 -0.17 0.09
CA ILE A 52 -9.54 -0.57 -0.16
C ILE A 52 -10.00 -1.56 0.91
N SER A 53 -9.25 -2.61 1.19
CA SER A 53 -9.66 -3.65 2.15
C SER A 53 -9.50 -3.25 3.61
N GLY A 54 -8.60 -2.32 3.92
CA GLY A 54 -8.37 -1.80 5.27
C GLY A 54 -9.37 -0.72 5.70
N PHE A 55 -10.16 -0.18 4.77
CA PHE A 55 -11.18 0.81 5.10
C PHE A 55 -12.31 0.17 5.94
N PRO A 56 -12.83 0.87 6.97
CA PRO A 56 -13.85 0.32 7.88
C PRO A 56 -15.26 0.36 7.25
N TRP A 57 -15.46 -0.40 6.17
CA TRP A 57 -16.70 -0.48 5.41
C TRP A 57 -17.91 -0.87 6.26
N LYS A 58 -19.05 -0.30 5.91
CA LYS A 58 -20.36 -0.65 6.45
C LYS A 58 -21.30 -1.01 5.31
N LYS A 59 -22.29 -1.84 5.65
CA LYS A 59 -23.35 -2.21 4.71
C LYS A 59 -24.06 -0.97 4.18
N GLY A 60 -24.16 -0.88 2.86
CA GLY A 60 -24.77 0.24 2.16
C GLY A 60 -23.83 1.41 1.86
N ASP A 61 -22.56 1.37 2.29
CA ASP A 61 -21.55 2.32 1.78
C ASP A 61 -21.40 2.16 0.25
N GLU A 62 -20.97 3.21 -0.43
CA GLU A 62 -20.83 3.21 -1.89
C GLU A 62 -19.37 3.36 -2.31
N ALA A 63 -18.90 2.44 -3.15
CA ALA A 63 -17.62 2.55 -3.84
C ALA A 63 -17.84 3.11 -5.23
N ILE A 64 -17.31 4.30 -5.50
CA ILE A 64 -17.46 5.01 -6.77
C ILE A 64 -16.15 4.92 -7.55
N TYR A 65 -16.20 4.37 -8.76
CA TYR A 65 -15.03 4.27 -9.64
C TYR A 65 -15.39 4.37 -11.13
N ALA A 66 -14.43 4.78 -11.95
CA ALA A 66 -14.64 4.95 -13.37
C ALA A 66 -14.62 3.60 -14.11
N LYS A 67 -15.33 3.54 -15.24
CA LYS A 67 -15.30 2.36 -16.13
C LYS A 67 -13.89 2.06 -16.64
N GLN A 68 -13.04 3.08 -16.76
CA GLN A 68 -11.66 2.99 -17.24
C GLN A 68 -10.66 2.63 -16.14
N ASP A 69 -11.08 2.58 -14.86
CA ASP A 69 -10.17 2.25 -13.78
C ASP A 69 -9.58 0.86 -13.95
N TYR A 70 -8.44 0.65 -13.31
CA TYR A 70 -7.66 -0.58 -13.41
C TYR A 70 -8.50 -1.80 -12.99
N GLY A 71 -8.40 -2.91 -13.74
CA GLY A 71 -9.24 -4.09 -13.53
C GLY A 71 -9.18 -4.63 -12.10
N THR A 72 -7.96 -4.80 -11.57
CA THR A 72 -7.77 -5.35 -10.21
C THR A 72 -8.34 -4.47 -9.11
N MET A 73 -8.38 -3.14 -9.30
CA MET A 73 -9.07 -2.23 -8.37
C MET A 73 -10.55 -2.59 -8.24
N LYS A 74 -11.21 -2.84 -9.38
CA LYS A 74 -12.63 -3.18 -9.44
C LYS A 74 -12.88 -4.55 -8.82
N GLU A 75 -12.04 -5.53 -9.15
CA GLU A 75 -12.10 -6.87 -8.54
C GLU A 75 -11.98 -6.81 -7.01
N MET A 76 -11.15 -5.91 -6.48
CA MET A 76 -11.08 -5.72 -5.03
C MET A 76 -12.36 -5.08 -4.46
N PHE A 77 -12.95 -4.08 -5.12
CA PHE A 77 -14.25 -3.54 -4.69
C PHE A 77 -15.40 -4.54 -4.81
N GLU A 78 -15.38 -5.44 -5.78
CA GLU A 78 -16.33 -6.56 -5.86
C GLU A 78 -16.21 -7.47 -4.63
N GLN A 79 -14.99 -7.82 -4.20
CA GLN A 79 -14.78 -8.58 -2.96
C GLN A 79 -15.27 -7.84 -1.71
N ILE A 80 -15.12 -6.51 -1.66
CA ILE A 80 -15.61 -5.67 -0.57
C ILE A 80 -17.14 -5.61 -0.56
N SER A 81 -17.77 -5.48 -1.72
CA SER A 81 -19.22 -5.59 -1.89
C SER A 81 -19.74 -6.92 -1.34
N ASP A 82 -19.13 -8.03 -1.73
CA ASP A 82 -19.53 -9.37 -1.27
C ASP A 82 -19.36 -9.57 0.24
N ARG A 83 -18.29 -9.02 0.82
CA ARG A 83 -17.97 -9.20 2.24
C ARG A 83 -18.77 -8.29 3.17
N TYR A 84 -18.96 -7.03 2.79
CA TYR A 84 -19.49 -5.99 3.69
C TYR A 84 -20.82 -5.40 3.22
N GLY A 85 -21.33 -5.78 2.04
CA GLY A 85 -22.57 -5.26 1.47
C GLY A 85 -22.45 -3.82 0.99
N VAL A 86 -21.26 -3.44 0.49
CA VAL A 86 -20.99 -2.16 -0.18
C VAL A 86 -21.60 -2.18 -1.58
N VAL A 87 -22.04 -1.03 -2.09
CA VAL A 87 -22.61 -0.88 -3.44
C VAL A 87 -21.57 -0.30 -4.37
N ASN A 88 -21.25 -1.00 -5.47
CA ASN A 88 -20.33 -0.50 -6.49
C ASN A 88 -21.07 0.36 -7.52
N LYS A 89 -20.54 1.53 -7.86
CA LYS A 89 -21.12 2.50 -8.80
C LYS A 89 -20.12 3.08 -9.79
#